data_AF-A0A8H4Q324-F1
#
_entry.id   AF-A0A8H4Q324-F1
#
_cell.length_a   1.000
_cell.length_b   1.000
_cell.length_c   1.000
_cell.angle_alpha   90.00
_cell.angle_beta   90.00
_cell.angle_gamma   90.00
#
_symmetry.space_group_name_H-M   'P 1'
#
loop_
_entity.id
_entity.type
_entity.pdbx_description
1 polymer ?
#
loop_
_entity_poly.entity_id
_entity_poly.type
_entity_poly.pdbx_seq_one_letter_code
_entity_poly.pdbx_strand_id
1 'polypeptide(L)'
;MALSTTSYTPPEQAEINRWLTTASDLASDSPRLPSLLQTLNAHLASRTTLLGAKPSTADVAVYRLVAPAVKGQASTTSSHPLSPSLIDLRVGRILKATTHPDADSLYVSTIAVGDEVETEDGVGYENHICRTVCSGLNGLIPLSEMQNRAVIVVCNLKPVKMRGVKSCAMVLAASPPGDHDHEGPVELVAPPEGASIGQRVFFEGWGGAPEKLLNPKKKIWETLQPGFTTTDGLEVAFDAGRVETLGKTGLGRLVTDDGGVCTVKSLKGAVVR
;
A
#
# COMPACT_ATOMS: atom_id res chain seq x y z
N MET A 1 21.83 -19.80 -26.06
CA MET A 1 22.58 -19.17 -27.17
C MET A 1 23.31 -17.87 -26.77
N ALA A 2 23.20 -17.33 -25.54
CA ALA A 2 23.87 -16.07 -25.16
C ALA A 2 25.15 -16.21 -24.30
N LEU A 3 25.44 -17.38 -23.72
CA LEU A 3 26.62 -17.59 -22.85
C LEU A 3 27.86 -18.12 -23.58
N SER A 4 27.70 -18.57 -24.83
CA SER A 4 28.74 -19.27 -25.59
C SER A 4 29.85 -18.38 -26.16
N THR A 5 29.71 -17.05 -26.03
CA THR A 5 30.66 -16.05 -26.55
C THR A 5 31.34 -15.22 -25.45
N THR A 6 31.01 -15.47 -24.17
CA THR A 6 31.58 -14.72 -23.05
C THR A 6 32.88 -15.37 -22.58
N SER A 7 33.97 -14.60 -22.56
CA SER A 7 35.25 -14.99 -21.97
C SER A 7 35.33 -14.58 -20.50
N TYR A 8 35.97 -15.42 -19.70
CA TYR A 8 36.14 -15.21 -18.26
C TYR A 8 37.63 -15.20 -17.92
N THR A 9 38.03 -14.27 -17.08
CA THR A 9 39.38 -14.22 -16.51
C THR A 9 39.60 -15.42 -15.57
N PRO A 10 40.86 -15.79 -15.27
CA PRO A 10 41.14 -16.89 -14.35
C PRO A 10 40.46 -16.76 -12.97
N PRO A 11 40.40 -15.57 -12.34
CA PRO A 11 39.63 -15.37 -11.10
C PRO A 11 38.12 -15.58 -11.28
N GLU A 12 37.52 -15.07 -12.36
CA GLU A 12 36.10 -15.28 -12.67
C GLU A 12 35.79 -16.77 -12.90
N GLN A 13 36.70 -17.49 -13.57
CA GLN A 13 36.55 -18.93 -13.78
C GLN A 13 36.61 -19.73 -12.47
N ALA A 14 37.45 -19.32 -11.53
CA ALA A 14 37.49 -19.91 -10.19
C ALA A 14 36.19 -19.64 -9.41
N GLU A 15 35.61 -18.44 -9.52
CA GLU A 15 34.33 -18.10 -8.90
C GLU A 15 33.17 -18.88 -9.54
N ILE A 16 33.14 -19.03 -10.88
CA ILE A 16 32.18 -19.89 -11.59
C ILE A 16 32.24 -21.32 -11.07
N ASN A 17 33.43 -21.90 -11.00
CA ASN A 17 33.61 -23.29 -10.58
C ASN A 17 33.14 -23.49 -9.13
N ARG A 18 33.45 -22.54 -8.24
CA ARG A 18 32.96 -22.56 -6.85
C ARG A 18 31.44 -22.60 -6.78
N TRP A 19 30.74 -21.74 -7.54
CA TRP A 19 29.29 -21.71 -7.56
C TRP A 19 28.66 -22.93 -8.23
N LEU A 20 29.31 -23.54 -9.22
CA LEU A 20 28.87 -24.81 -9.80
C LEU A 20 28.96 -25.96 -8.78
N THR A 21 30.00 -25.99 -7.94
CA THR A 21 30.07 -26.93 -6.81
C THR A 21 28.93 -26.68 -5.82
N THR A 22 28.69 -25.42 -5.45
CA THR A 22 27.56 -25.06 -4.59
C THR A 22 26.21 -25.48 -5.19
N ALA A 23 26.00 -25.33 -6.50
CA ALA A 23 24.80 -25.80 -7.18
C ALA A 23 24.65 -27.33 -7.09
N SER A 24 25.74 -28.08 -7.27
CA SER A 24 25.70 -29.55 -7.09
C SER A 24 25.32 -29.93 -5.65
N ASP A 25 25.85 -29.21 -4.66
CA ASP A 25 25.52 -29.45 -3.25
C ASP A 25 24.06 -29.07 -2.93
N LEU A 26 23.53 -28.01 -3.55
CA LEU A 26 22.11 -27.62 -3.45
C LEU A 26 21.15 -28.65 -4.08
N ALA A 27 21.60 -29.37 -5.10
CA ALA A 27 20.81 -30.43 -5.75
C ALA A 27 20.80 -31.73 -4.93
N SER A 28 21.70 -31.87 -3.96
CA SER A 28 21.76 -33.01 -3.04
C SER A 28 20.98 -32.70 -1.76
N ASP A 29 20.33 -33.71 -1.18
CA ASP A 29 19.61 -33.58 0.11
C ASP A 29 20.62 -33.51 1.27
N SER A 30 21.37 -32.42 1.32
CA SER A 30 22.50 -32.18 2.21
C SER A 30 22.07 -31.41 3.45
N PRO A 31 22.52 -31.80 4.66
CA PRO A 31 22.21 -31.06 5.90
C PRO A 31 22.79 -29.64 5.91
N ARG A 32 23.67 -29.30 4.95
CA ARG A 32 24.24 -27.95 4.77
C ARG A 32 23.31 -27.00 4.00
N LEU A 33 22.20 -27.48 3.46
CA LEU A 33 21.28 -26.71 2.61
C LEU A 33 20.90 -25.33 3.19
N PRO A 34 20.53 -25.18 4.48
CA PRO A 34 20.19 -23.85 5.03
C PRO A 34 21.35 -22.85 4.96
N SER A 35 22.57 -23.30 5.27
CA SER A 35 23.77 -22.46 5.26
C SER A 35 24.20 -22.06 3.84
N LEU A 36 24.00 -22.94 2.85
CA LEU A 36 24.27 -22.66 1.45
C LEU A 36 23.30 -21.62 0.89
N LEU A 37 22.01 -21.74 1.24
CA LEU A 37 20.98 -20.76 0.86
C LEU A 37 21.26 -19.39 1.50
N GLN A 38 21.68 -19.34 2.75
CA GLN A 38 22.07 -18.09 3.42
C GLN A 38 23.26 -17.41 2.73
N THR A 39 24.27 -18.21 2.36
CA THR A 39 25.45 -17.74 1.62
C THR A 39 25.06 -17.17 0.25
N LEU A 40 24.20 -17.88 -0.48
CA LEU A 40 23.69 -17.43 -1.77
C LEU A 40 22.89 -16.12 -1.64
N ASN A 41 22.01 -16.02 -0.64
CA ASN A 41 21.20 -14.83 -0.41
C ASN A 41 22.07 -13.60 -0.08
N ALA A 42 23.08 -13.76 0.77
CA ALA A 42 24.04 -12.69 1.07
C ALA A 42 24.84 -12.25 -0.17
N HIS A 43 25.24 -13.21 -1.01
CA HIS A 43 26.00 -12.93 -2.23
C HIS A 43 25.19 -12.20 -3.30
N LEU A 44 23.91 -12.54 -3.45
CA LEU A 44 23.01 -11.91 -4.41
C LEU A 44 22.39 -10.59 -3.91
N ALA A 45 22.46 -10.29 -2.62
CA ALA A 45 21.84 -9.09 -2.03
C ALA A 45 22.28 -7.77 -2.69
N SER A 46 23.46 -7.74 -3.32
CA SER A 46 24.02 -6.56 -4.00
C SER A 46 24.39 -6.82 -5.46
N ARG A 47 24.04 -7.97 -6.03
CA ARG A 47 24.52 -8.41 -7.34
C ARG A 47 23.39 -8.85 -8.26
N THR A 48 23.48 -8.49 -9.54
CA THR A 48 22.51 -8.91 -10.56
C THR A 48 22.77 -10.32 -11.11
N THR A 49 24.01 -10.79 -11.05
CA THR A 49 24.45 -12.16 -11.37
C THR A 49 25.47 -12.62 -10.32
N LEU A 50 25.82 -13.91 -10.29
CA LEU A 50 26.82 -14.44 -9.36
C LEU A 50 28.19 -13.75 -9.51
N LEU A 51 28.52 -13.30 -10.73
CA LEU A 51 29.71 -12.50 -11.04
C LEU A 51 29.43 -10.98 -11.05
N GLY A 52 28.40 -10.52 -10.35
CA GLY A 52 28.05 -9.09 -10.29
C GLY A 52 27.16 -8.66 -11.45
N ALA A 53 27.76 -8.40 -12.61
CA ALA A 53 27.07 -7.90 -13.82
C ALA A 53 27.20 -8.82 -15.05
N LYS A 54 28.09 -9.82 -15.00
CA LYS A 54 28.30 -10.77 -16.11
C LYS A 54 27.52 -12.07 -15.85
N PRO A 55 26.60 -12.49 -16.75
CA PRO A 55 25.94 -13.77 -16.61
C PRO A 55 26.88 -14.91 -16.98
N SER A 56 26.74 -16.04 -16.29
CA SER A 56 27.59 -17.23 -16.43
C SER A 56 26.78 -18.52 -16.40
N THR A 57 27.44 -19.64 -16.66
CA THR A 57 26.84 -20.98 -16.52
C THR A 57 26.43 -21.28 -15.08
N ALA A 58 27.13 -20.71 -14.09
CA ALA A 58 26.78 -20.85 -12.68
C ALA A 58 25.43 -20.23 -12.35
N ASP A 59 25.08 -19.08 -12.97
CA ASP A 59 23.77 -18.43 -12.78
C ASP A 59 22.64 -19.37 -13.24
N VAL A 60 22.80 -19.98 -14.41
CA VAL A 60 21.80 -20.92 -14.94
C VAL A 60 21.65 -22.14 -14.03
N ALA A 61 22.77 -22.68 -13.52
CA ALA A 61 22.76 -23.85 -12.64
C ALA A 61 22.07 -23.54 -11.29
N VAL A 62 22.48 -22.45 -10.64
CA VAL A 62 21.93 -22.05 -9.34
C VAL A 62 20.46 -21.64 -9.49
N TYR A 63 20.11 -20.78 -10.44
CA TYR A 63 18.73 -20.31 -10.62
C TYR A 63 17.76 -21.44 -10.96
N ARG A 64 18.16 -22.44 -11.76
CA ARG A 64 17.31 -23.60 -12.03
C ARG A 64 16.97 -24.38 -10.76
N LEU A 65 17.91 -24.49 -9.83
CA LEU A 65 17.72 -25.24 -8.59
C LEU A 65 16.91 -24.48 -7.54
N VAL A 66 17.11 -23.17 -7.43
CA VAL A 66 16.35 -22.35 -6.48
C VAL A 66 14.99 -21.92 -7.01
N ALA A 67 14.77 -21.94 -8.34
CA ALA A 67 13.50 -21.51 -8.94
C ALA A 67 12.26 -22.21 -8.36
N PRO A 68 12.22 -23.53 -8.12
CA PRO A 68 11.07 -24.18 -7.48
C PRO A 68 10.81 -23.67 -6.06
N ALA A 69 11.85 -23.45 -5.26
CA ALA A 69 11.75 -22.94 -3.89
C ALA A 69 11.30 -21.46 -3.87
N VAL A 70 11.84 -20.63 -4.77
CA VAL A 70 11.47 -19.21 -4.91
C VAL A 70 10.06 -19.08 -5.49
N LYS A 71 9.65 -19.95 -6.41
CA LYS A 71 8.29 -20.00 -6.96
C LYS A 71 7.26 -20.34 -5.88
N GLY A 72 7.66 -21.06 -4.82
CA GLY A 72 6.86 -21.26 -3.61
C GLY A 72 6.90 -20.07 -2.63
N GLN A 73 7.96 -19.27 -2.62
CA GLN A 73 8.10 -18.09 -1.75
C GLN A 73 7.52 -16.79 -2.34
N ALA A 74 7.32 -16.69 -3.67
CA ALA A 74 6.58 -15.59 -4.29
C ALA A 74 5.06 -15.62 -3.98
N SER A 75 4.61 -16.69 -3.31
CA SER A 75 3.25 -16.84 -2.78
C SER A 75 3.25 -17.18 -1.29
N THR A 76 4.16 -16.61 -0.50
CA THR A 76 3.77 -16.28 0.88
C THR A 76 2.83 -15.08 0.80
N THR A 77 1.63 -15.31 0.27
CA THR A 77 0.45 -14.65 0.83
C THR A 77 0.54 -14.93 2.31
N SER A 78 1.03 -13.97 3.08
CA SER A 78 0.58 -13.81 4.44
C SER A 78 -0.94 -13.82 4.34
N SER A 79 -1.56 -14.97 4.58
CA SER A 79 -2.99 -15.05 4.80
C SER A 79 -3.23 -14.45 6.17
N HIS A 80 -2.91 -13.16 6.31
CA HIS A 80 -3.48 -12.38 7.38
C HIS A 80 -4.99 -12.51 7.18
N PRO A 81 -5.72 -12.92 8.22
CA PRO A 81 -7.16 -13.01 8.13
C PRO A 81 -7.70 -11.67 7.64
N LEU A 82 -8.75 -11.71 6.82
CA LEU A 82 -9.41 -10.51 6.33
C LEU A 82 -9.67 -9.57 7.52
N SER A 83 -9.18 -8.34 7.41
CA SER A 83 -9.19 -7.37 8.49
C SER A 83 -9.01 -5.96 7.91
N PRO A 84 -9.69 -4.94 8.44
CA PRO A 84 -9.44 -3.54 8.07
C PRO A 84 -8.02 -3.09 8.44
N SER A 85 -7.30 -3.80 9.31
CA SER A 85 -5.88 -3.54 9.59
C SER A 85 -4.96 -3.72 8.38
N LEU A 86 -5.44 -4.39 7.32
CA LEU A 86 -4.69 -4.56 6.06
C LEU A 86 -4.69 -3.28 5.22
N ILE A 87 -5.62 -2.36 5.46
CA ILE A 87 -5.73 -1.08 4.77
C ILE A 87 -4.82 -0.08 5.48
N ASP A 88 -3.95 0.59 4.71
CA ASP A 88 -3.02 1.59 5.23
C ASP A 88 -3.73 2.94 5.33
N LEU A 89 -4.25 3.24 6.53
CA LEU A 89 -4.91 4.50 6.83
C LEU A 89 -3.94 5.42 7.58
N ARG A 90 -3.78 6.64 7.06
CA ARG A 90 -2.90 7.65 7.65
C ARG A 90 -3.58 9.00 7.70
N VAL A 91 -3.15 9.81 8.65
CA VAL A 91 -3.41 11.25 8.65
C VAL A 91 -2.66 11.87 7.48
N GLY A 92 -3.37 12.58 6.61
CA GLY A 92 -2.81 13.36 5.52
C GLY A 92 -3.13 14.84 5.66
N ARG A 93 -2.35 15.67 4.97
CA ARG A 93 -2.62 17.10 4.84
C ARG A 93 -2.61 17.51 3.38
N ILE A 94 -3.72 18.07 2.91
CA ILE A 94 -3.83 18.62 1.57
C ILE A 94 -3.06 19.94 1.57
N LEU A 95 -1.85 19.96 1.01
CA LEU A 95 -1.04 21.17 0.93
C LEU A 95 -1.50 22.07 -0.21
N LYS A 96 -2.04 21.47 -1.27
CA LYS A 96 -2.59 22.16 -2.41
C LYS A 96 -3.72 21.33 -3.02
N ALA A 97 -4.81 21.98 -3.40
CA ALA A 97 -5.80 21.40 -4.28
C ALA A 97 -6.06 22.34 -5.46
N THR A 98 -6.29 21.78 -6.65
CA THR A 98 -6.69 22.51 -7.86
C THR A 98 -7.81 21.76 -8.56
N THR A 99 -8.58 22.45 -9.41
CA THR A 99 -9.51 21.79 -10.33
C THR A 99 -8.74 20.89 -11.28
N HIS A 100 -9.29 19.72 -11.60
CA HIS A 100 -8.70 18.83 -12.59
C HIS A 100 -8.83 19.46 -14.00
N PRO A 101 -7.76 19.46 -14.82
CA PRO A 101 -7.78 20.14 -16.12
C PRO A 101 -8.81 19.54 -17.11
N ASP A 102 -8.97 18.22 -17.07
CA ASP A 102 -9.83 17.48 -18.02
C ASP A 102 -11.08 16.85 -17.37
N ALA A 103 -11.50 17.32 -16.18
CA ALA A 103 -12.63 16.73 -15.46
C ALA A 103 -13.29 17.69 -14.44
N ASP A 104 -14.47 18.20 -14.77
CA ASP A 104 -15.15 19.23 -13.98
C ASP A 104 -15.53 18.79 -12.56
N SER A 105 -15.81 17.50 -12.34
CA SER A 105 -16.18 16.98 -11.01
C SER A 105 -14.99 16.63 -10.12
N LEU A 106 -13.76 16.70 -10.64
CA LEU A 106 -12.56 16.25 -9.92
C LEU A 106 -11.70 17.42 -9.44
N TYR A 107 -11.13 17.28 -8.24
CA TYR A 107 -9.94 17.99 -7.84
C TYR A 107 -8.69 17.12 -8.03
N VAL A 108 -7.55 17.77 -8.20
CA VAL A 108 -6.21 17.20 -8.09
C VAL A 108 -5.57 17.80 -6.84
N SER A 109 -5.29 16.97 -5.84
CA SER A 109 -4.73 17.36 -4.56
C SER A 109 -3.30 16.84 -4.40
N THR A 110 -2.42 17.69 -3.89
CA THR A 110 -1.07 17.34 -3.42
C THR A 110 -1.14 17.13 -1.91
N ILE A 111 -1.06 15.88 -1.47
CA ILE A 111 -1.30 15.48 -0.09
C ILE A 111 -0.03 14.90 0.54
N ALA A 112 0.44 15.52 1.62
CA ALA A 112 1.50 14.96 2.46
C ALA A 112 0.91 13.88 3.36
N VAL A 113 1.51 12.69 3.37
CA VAL A 113 1.05 11.52 4.15
C VAL A 113 2.18 10.86 4.97
N GLY A 114 3.24 11.62 5.21
CA GLY A 114 4.41 11.16 5.96
C GLY A 114 5.33 10.21 5.19
N ASP A 115 5.26 10.21 3.86
CA ASP A 115 6.26 9.51 3.06
C ASP A 115 7.61 10.24 3.19
N GLU A 116 8.67 9.50 3.50
CA GLU A 116 10.03 10.03 3.70
C GLU A 116 10.91 9.86 2.47
N VAL A 117 10.57 8.90 1.62
CA VAL A 117 11.38 8.51 0.45
C VAL A 117 10.61 8.86 -0.82
N GLU A 118 11.25 9.61 -1.71
CA GLU A 118 10.72 9.85 -3.05
C GLU A 118 10.52 8.51 -3.79
N THR A 119 9.34 8.35 -4.36
CA THR A 119 9.02 7.24 -5.25
C THR A 119 8.65 7.81 -6.61
N GLU A 120 8.53 6.95 -7.62
CA GLU A 120 7.99 7.34 -8.93
C GLU A 120 6.60 8.02 -8.82
N ASP A 121 5.87 7.72 -7.73
CA ASP A 121 4.52 8.19 -7.46
C ASP A 121 4.46 9.36 -6.47
N GLY A 122 5.61 9.73 -5.89
CA GLY A 122 5.77 10.85 -4.99
C GLY A 122 6.14 12.12 -5.74
N VAL A 123 5.61 13.25 -5.31
CA VAL A 123 5.99 14.58 -5.79
C VAL A 123 6.52 15.39 -4.63
N GLY A 124 7.72 15.97 -4.79
CA GLY A 124 8.24 16.94 -3.84
C GLY A 124 7.39 18.21 -3.87
N TYR A 125 6.89 18.62 -2.72
CA TYR A 125 6.15 19.87 -2.57
C TYR A 125 6.42 20.46 -1.19
N GLU A 126 6.93 21.70 -1.17
CA GLU A 126 7.46 22.33 0.05
C GLU A 126 8.48 21.41 0.74
N ASN A 127 8.33 21.13 2.04
CA ASN A 127 9.22 20.27 2.82
C ASN A 127 8.68 18.83 2.95
N HIS A 128 7.82 18.39 2.02
CA HIS A 128 7.16 17.09 2.08
C HIS A 128 7.27 16.30 0.77
N ILE A 129 7.38 14.98 0.89
CA ILE A 129 7.06 14.07 -0.21
C ILE A 129 5.56 13.83 -0.18
N CYS A 130 4.89 14.24 -1.24
CA CYS A 130 3.44 14.24 -1.34
C CYS A 130 2.96 13.22 -2.38
N ARG A 131 1.70 12.83 -2.26
CA ARG A 131 0.99 12.03 -3.26
C ARG A 131 0.04 12.92 -4.04
N THR A 132 -0.06 12.66 -5.33
CA THR A 132 -1.13 13.22 -6.17
C THR A 132 -2.41 12.41 -5.95
N VAL A 133 -3.51 13.07 -5.62
CA VAL A 133 -4.80 12.44 -5.34
C VAL A 133 -5.90 13.11 -6.14
N CYS A 134 -6.56 12.35 -7.00
CA CYS A 134 -7.75 12.80 -7.71
C CYS A 134 -9.01 12.44 -6.91
N SER A 135 -9.88 13.40 -6.65
CA SER A 135 -11.08 13.20 -5.83
C SER A 135 -12.31 13.86 -6.45
N GLY A 136 -13.43 13.15 -6.52
CA GLY A 136 -14.71 13.64 -7.01
C GLY A 136 -15.45 14.57 -6.04
N LEU A 137 -14.78 15.63 -5.61
CA LEU A 137 -15.27 16.56 -4.58
C LEU A 137 -15.57 17.96 -5.16
N ASN A 138 -15.25 18.21 -6.43
CA ASN A 138 -15.58 19.49 -7.05
C ASN A 138 -17.09 19.59 -7.27
N GLY A 139 -17.68 20.70 -6.86
CA GLY A 139 -19.13 20.88 -6.76
C GLY A 139 -19.76 20.39 -5.44
N LEU A 140 -19.02 19.64 -4.62
CA LEU A 140 -19.49 19.15 -3.31
C LEU A 140 -18.82 19.89 -2.14
N ILE A 141 -17.50 20.10 -2.24
CA ILE A 141 -16.71 20.84 -1.27
C ILE A 141 -16.03 22.02 -1.97
N PRO A 142 -16.20 23.26 -1.48
CA PRO A 142 -15.53 24.42 -2.06
C PRO A 142 -14.01 24.27 -2.06
N LEU A 143 -13.35 24.71 -3.14
CA LEU A 143 -11.90 24.62 -3.28
C LEU A 143 -11.13 25.28 -2.11
N SER A 144 -11.69 26.36 -1.54
CA SER A 144 -11.14 27.05 -0.37
C SER A 144 -11.10 26.17 0.88
N GLU A 145 -12.06 25.27 1.04
CA GLU A 145 -12.12 24.32 2.16
C GLU A 145 -11.21 23.11 1.96
N MET A 146 -10.66 22.92 0.76
CA MET A 146 -9.70 21.83 0.49
C MET A 146 -8.27 22.24 0.85
N GLN A 147 -7.95 23.54 0.84
CA GLN A 147 -6.59 24.01 1.07
C GLN A 147 -6.18 23.81 2.53
N ASN A 148 -4.95 23.33 2.73
CA ASN A 148 -4.34 23.15 4.03
C ASN A 148 -5.15 22.28 5.02
N ARG A 149 -6.02 21.41 4.50
CA ARG A 149 -6.97 20.61 5.29
C ARG A 149 -6.35 19.28 5.71
N ALA A 150 -6.53 18.93 6.99
CA ALA A 150 -6.21 17.60 7.50
C ALA A 150 -7.32 16.61 7.11
N VAL A 151 -6.93 15.41 6.68
CA VAL A 151 -7.82 14.36 6.16
C VAL A 151 -7.32 12.96 6.55
N ILE A 152 -8.18 11.95 6.45
CA ILE A 152 -7.73 10.54 6.48
C ILE A 152 -7.56 10.02 5.07
N VAL A 153 -6.45 9.32 4.82
CA VAL A 153 -6.03 8.88 3.49
C VAL A 153 -5.76 7.38 3.47
N VAL A 154 -6.29 6.69 2.46
CA VAL A 154 -5.94 5.30 2.13
C VAL A 154 -4.70 5.28 1.26
N CYS A 155 -3.62 4.68 1.75
CA CYS A 155 -2.27 4.80 1.20
C CYS A 155 -1.74 3.54 0.51
N ASN A 156 -2.46 2.42 0.52
CA ASN A 156 -1.98 1.16 -0.07
C ASN A 156 -2.91 0.58 -1.13
N LEU A 157 -3.79 1.39 -1.71
CA LEU A 157 -4.51 1.01 -2.93
C LEU A 157 -3.58 1.08 -4.14
N LYS A 158 -3.87 0.27 -5.16
CA LYS A 158 -3.17 0.36 -6.44
C LYS A 158 -3.46 1.74 -7.07
N PRO A 159 -2.45 2.52 -7.49
CA PRO A 159 -2.68 3.79 -8.16
C PRO A 159 -3.57 3.66 -9.40
N VAL A 160 -4.45 4.64 -9.59
CA VAL A 160 -5.45 4.67 -10.68
C VAL A 160 -5.26 5.94 -11.49
N LYS A 161 -5.29 5.81 -12.83
CA LYS A 161 -5.34 6.99 -13.71
C LYS A 161 -6.77 7.48 -13.84
N MET A 162 -7.02 8.71 -13.45
CA MET A 162 -8.30 9.41 -13.61
C MET A 162 -8.09 10.53 -14.61
N ARG A 163 -8.69 10.39 -15.81
CA ARG A 163 -8.62 11.40 -16.87
C ARG A 163 -7.20 11.89 -17.17
N GLY A 164 -6.25 10.95 -17.20
CA GLY A 164 -4.83 11.22 -17.51
C GLY A 164 -3.94 11.45 -16.29
N VAL A 165 -4.49 11.89 -15.15
CA VAL A 165 -3.73 12.13 -13.92
C VAL A 165 -3.70 10.86 -13.07
N LYS A 166 -2.51 10.45 -12.60
CA LYS A 166 -2.33 9.28 -11.74
C LYS A 166 -2.65 9.67 -10.29
N SER A 167 -3.71 9.08 -9.72
CA SER A 167 -4.05 9.17 -8.31
C SER A 167 -3.36 8.05 -7.54
N CYS A 168 -2.55 8.40 -6.54
CA CYS A 168 -1.68 7.49 -5.78
C CYS A 168 -2.14 7.29 -4.32
N ALA A 169 -3.32 7.80 -3.97
CA ALA A 169 -4.00 7.56 -2.71
C ALA A 169 -5.50 7.89 -2.87
N MET A 170 -6.27 7.74 -1.78
CA MET A 170 -7.68 8.11 -1.75
C MET A 170 -8.01 8.79 -0.41
N VAL A 171 -8.72 9.92 -0.45
CA VAL A 171 -9.23 10.58 0.76
C VAL A 171 -10.53 9.91 1.23
N LEU A 172 -10.69 9.69 2.52
CA LEU A 172 -11.94 9.18 3.08
C LEU A 172 -12.97 10.29 3.25
N ALA A 173 -14.18 10.02 2.80
CA ALA A 173 -15.33 10.88 2.99
C ALA A 173 -16.57 10.09 3.41
N ALA A 174 -17.45 10.74 4.16
CA ALA A 174 -18.78 10.25 4.48
C ALA A 174 -19.82 10.84 3.52
N SER A 175 -20.77 9.99 3.13
CA SER A 175 -21.95 10.37 2.38
C SER A 175 -23.18 9.67 2.99
N PRO A 176 -24.40 10.23 2.84
CA PRO A 176 -25.63 9.52 3.17
C PRO A 176 -25.68 8.13 2.53
N PRO A 177 -26.35 7.15 3.16
CA PRO A 177 -26.59 5.84 2.57
C PRO A 177 -27.56 5.94 1.37
N GLY A 178 -27.25 5.26 0.28
CA GLY A 178 -28.07 5.23 -0.94
C GLY A 178 -27.22 5.18 -2.22
N ASP A 179 -27.85 4.80 -3.35
CA ASP A 179 -27.18 4.65 -4.66
C ASP A 179 -26.97 5.96 -5.42
N HIS A 180 -27.44 7.09 -4.87
CA HIS A 180 -27.19 8.42 -5.41
C HIS A 180 -25.80 8.90 -4.98
N ASP A 181 -24.79 8.19 -5.46
CA ASP A 181 -23.43 8.71 -5.50
C ASP A 181 -23.51 10.09 -6.18
N HIS A 182 -23.06 11.13 -5.46
CA HIS A 182 -22.91 12.52 -5.93
C HIS A 182 -24.07 13.53 -5.73
N GLU A 183 -25.21 13.17 -5.11
CA GLU A 183 -26.31 14.15 -4.87
C GLU A 183 -26.51 14.56 -3.40
N GLY A 184 -25.88 13.87 -2.46
CA GLY A 184 -25.95 14.17 -1.02
C GLY A 184 -24.78 15.04 -0.51
N PRO A 185 -24.91 15.66 0.68
CA PRO A 185 -23.79 16.29 1.36
C PRO A 185 -22.63 15.28 1.51
N VAL A 186 -21.42 15.67 1.13
CA VAL A 186 -20.20 14.87 1.33
C VAL A 186 -19.31 15.58 2.34
N GLU A 187 -18.86 14.83 3.34
CA GLU A 187 -18.00 15.34 4.42
C GLU A 187 -16.70 14.56 4.46
N LEU A 188 -15.55 15.23 4.27
CA LEU A 188 -14.25 14.60 4.49
C LEU A 188 -14.10 14.20 5.96
N VAL A 189 -13.55 13.01 6.20
CA VAL A 189 -13.23 12.53 7.54
C VAL A 189 -12.10 13.38 8.13
N ALA A 190 -12.36 13.95 9.31
CA ALA A 190 -11.41 14.77 10.04
C ALA A 190 -10.63 13.90 11.04
N PRO A 191 -9.29 13.96 11.05
CA PRO A 191 -8.50 13.46 12.17
C PRO A 191 -8.74 14.31 13.43
N PRO A 192 -8.33 13.83 14.61
CA PRO A 192 -8.33 14.65 15.83
C PRO A 192 -7.46 15.91 15.64
N GLU A 193 -7.82 16.99 16.34
CA GLU A 193 -7.09 18.26 16.25
C GLU A 193 -5.63 18.07 16.70
N GLY A 194 -4.69 18.60 15.92
CA GLY A 194 -3.25 18.47 16.20
C GLY A 194 -2.62 17.15 15.75
N ALA A 195 -3.37 16.23 15.14
CA ALA A 195 -2.81 15.00 14.58
C ALA A 195 -1.68 15.26 13.58
N SER A 196 -0.62 14.45 13.67
CA SER A 196 0.58 14.63 12.85
C SER A 196 0.43 14.02 11.47
N ILE A 197 1.04 14.65 10.45
CA ILE A 197 1.09 14.11 9.09
C ILE A 197 1.76 12.73 9.12
N GLY A 198 1.13 11.74 8.49
CA GLY A 198 1.60 10.35 8.43
C GLY A 198 1.28 9.52 9.67
N GLN A 199 0.69 10.11 10.71
CA GLN A 199 0.26 9.38 11.90
C GLN A 199 -0.68 8.24 11.49
N ARG A 200 -0.45 7.09 12.11
CA ARG A 200 -1.21 5.88 11.79
C ARG A 200 -2.62 5.99 12.32
N VAL A 201 -3.57 5.54 11.51
CA VAL A 201 -4.99 5.45 11.88
C VAL A 201 -5.45 4.00 11.72
N PHE A 202 -6.28 3.52 12.65
CA PHE A 202 -6.82 2.17 12.63
C PHE A 202 -8.15 2.10 13.37
N PHE A 203 -8.89 1.00 13.19
CA PHE A 203 -10.12 0.78 13.94
C PHE A 203 -9.84 0.06 15.26
N GLU A 204 -10.37 0.58 16.37
CA GLU A 204 -10.26 -0.04 17.70
C GLU A 204 -10.67 -1.52 17.65
N GLY A 205 -9.87 -2.39 18.28
CA GLY A 205 -10.09 -3.85 18.23
C GLY A 205 -9.62 -4.54 16.94
N TRP A 206 -9.19 -3.78 15.92
CA TRP A 206 -8.68 -4.29 14.64
C TRP A 206 -7.22 -3.88 14.42
N GLY A 207 -6.35 -4.25 15.37
CA GLY A 207 -4.91 -4.08 15.25
C GLY A 207 -4.29 -4.98 14.17
N GLY A 208 -3.07 -4.65 13.75
CA GLY A 208 -2.32 -5.42 12.75
C GLY A 208 -1.29 -4.56 12.06
N ALA A 209 -0.74 -5.02 10.94
CA ALA A 209 0.08 -4.20 10.04
C ALA A 209 -0.60 -4.14 8.66
N PRO A 210 -0.58 -2.98 7.99
CA PRO A 210 -1.14 -2.87 6.65
C PRO A 210 -0.33 -3.69 5.64
N GLU A 211 -1.00 -4.17 4.58
CA GLU A 211 -0.28 -4.71 3.42
C GLU A 211 0.49 -3.58 2.75
N LYS A 212 1.68 -3.87 2.20
CA LYS A 212 2.45 -2.87 1.42
C LYS A 212 1.64 -2.30 0.25
N LEU A 213 0.86 -3.15 -0.41
CA LEU A 213 -0.05 -2.80 -1.48
C LEU A 213 -1.18 -3.83 -1.51
N LEU A 214 -2.43 -3.37 -1.44
CA LEU A 214 -3.60 -4.24 -1.53
C LEU A 214 -3.68 -4.87 -2.91
N ASN A 215 -3.86 -6.19 -2.94
CA ASN A 215 -4.08 -6.91 -4.18
C ASN A 215 -5.52 -6.72 -4.68
N PRO A 216 -5.76 -6.06 -5.84
CA PRO A 216 -7.11 -5.81 -6.35
C PRO A 216 -7.92 -7.09 -6.60
N LYS A 217 -7.24 -8.23 -6.86
CA LYS A 217 -7.91 -9.52 -7.06
C LYS A 217 -8.53 -10.08 -5.78
N LYS A 218 -8.01 -9.69 -4.61
CA LYS A 218 -8.56 -10.09 -3.30
C LYS A 218 -9.78 -9.26 -2.90
N LYS A 219 -10.03 -8.11 -3.56
CA LYS A 219 -11.15 -7.20 -3.26
C LYS A 219 -11.27 -6.79 -1.78
N ILE A 220 -10.13 -6.65 -1.08
CA ILE A 220 -10.11 -6.41 0.37
C ILE A 220 -10.88 -5.13 0.73
N TRP A 221 -10.64 -4.05 -0.01
CA TRP A 221 -11.33 -2.78 0.20
C TRP A 221 -12.84 -2.94 -0.01
N GLU A 222 -13.25 -3.49 -1.15
CA GLU A 222 -14.65 -3.66 -1.52
C GLU A 222 -15.40 -4.60 -0.57
N THR A 223 -14.72 -5.60 0.00
CA THR A 223 -15.29 -6.48 1.01
C THR A 223 -15.48 -5.77 2.36
N LEU A 224 -14.57 -4.89 2.76
CA LEU A 224 -14.59 -4.26 4.08
C LEU A 224 -15.33 -2.92 4.12
N GLN A 225 -15.34 -2.17 3.02
CA GLN A 225 -15.97 -0.84 2.92
C GLN A 225 -17.44 -0.80 3.39
N PRO A 226 -18.28 -1.84 3.18
CA PRO A 226 -19.64 -1.85 3.74
C PRO A 226 -19.71 -1.73 5.28
N GLY A 227 -18.64 -2.10 5.98
CA GLY A 227 -18.51 -1.92 7.43
C GLY A 227 -18.15 -0.49 7.84
N PHE A 228 -17.71 0.36 6.92
CA PHE A 228 -17.22 1.70 7.24
C PHE A 228 -18.41 2.65 7.36
N THR A 229 -18.62 3.19 8.56
CA THR A 229 -19.81 4.00 8.86
C THR A 229 -19.51 5.11 9.86
N THR A 230 -20.53 5.91 10.18
CA THR A 230 -20.47 6.91 11.26
C THR A 230 -21.50 6.61 12.34
N THR A 231 -21.15 6.90 13.58
CA THR A 231 -22.01 6.72 14.76
C THR A 231 -22.95 7.90 14.97
N ASP A 232 -23.84 7.80 15.98
CA ASP A 232 -24.65 8.92 16.45
C ASP A 232 -23.82 10.09 17.02
N GLY A 233 -22.60 9.79 17.50
CA GLY A 233 -21.60 10.74 17.98
C GLY A 233 -20.73 11.33 16.87
N LEU A 234 -21.04 11.06 15.60
CA LEU A 234 -20.30 11.51 14.41
C LEU A 234 -18.87 10.93 14.30
N GLU A 235 -18.59 9.87 15.04
CA GLU A 235 -17.31 9.18 14.99
C GLU A 235 -17.31 8.21 13.81
N VAL A 236 -16.21 8.15 13.06
CA VAL A 236 -16.04 7.12 12.04
C VAL A 236 -15.77 5.79 12.73
N ALA A 237 -16.41 4.72 12.26
CA ALA A 237 -16.31 3.40 12.85
C ALA A 237 -16.36 2.29 11.81
N PHE A 238 -15.89 1.11 12.21
CA PHE A 238 -16.00 -0.13 11.48
C PHE A 238 -16.98 -1.06 12.20
N ASP A 239 -18.12 -1.31 11.57
CA ASP A 239 -19.13 -2.27 12.00
C ASP A 239 -18.91 -3.61 11.26
N ALA A 240 -18.28 -4.55 11.95
CA ALA A 240 -18.00 -5.87 11.37
C ALA A 240 -19.27 -6.67 11.05
N GLY A 241 -20.39 -6.36 11.71
CA GLY A 241 -21.68 -7.00 11.45
C GLY A 241 -22.23 -6.71 10.06
N ARG A 242 -21.76 -5.64 9.39
CA ARG A 242 -22.13 -5.29 8.01
C ARG A 242 -21.26 -5.99 6.96
N VAL A 243 -20.25 -6.75 7.39
CA VAL A 243 -19.35 -7.48 6.50
C VAL A 243 -19.55 -8.98 6.74
N GLU A 244 -20.52 -9.56 6.05
CA GLU A 244 -20.93 -10.97 6.24
C GLU A 244 -19.74 -11.95 6.15
N THR A 245 -18.80 -11.69 5.24
CA THR A 245 -17.62 -12.53 5.02
C THR A 245 -16.64 -12.56 6.18
N LEU A 246 -16.69 -11.60 7.12
CA LEU A 246 -15.86 -11.62 8.32
C LEU A 246 -16.36 -12.61 9.37
N GLY A 247 -17.66 -12.91 9.39
CA GLY A 247 -18.27 -13.76 10.41
C GLY A 247 -18.07 -13.25 11.84
N LYS A 248 -17.83 -11.95 12.02
CA LYS A 248 -17.59 -11.28 13.29
C LYS A 248 -18.58 -10.14 13.48
N THR A 249 -18.88 -9.82 14.73
CA THR A 249 -19.63 -8.64 15.12
C THR A 249 -18.75 -7.73 15.97
N GLY A 250 -19.19 -6.48 16.13
CA GLY A 250 -18.48 -5.49 16.93
C GLY A 250 -18.23 -4.21 16.15
N LEU A 251 -18.17 -3.13 16.91
CA LEU A 251 -17.95 -1.78 16.41
C LEU A 251 -16.60 -1.30 16.93
N GLY A 252 -15.70 -0.89 16.04
CA GLY A 252 -14.43 -0.26 16.39
C GLY A 252 -14.37 1.16 15.84
N ARG A 253 -14.09 2.17 16.68
CA ARG A 253 -13.95 3.56 16.19
C ARG A 253 -12.63 3.72 15.47
N LEU A 254 -12.60 4.60 14.48
CA LEU A 254 -11.41 4.99 13.76
C LEU A 254 -10.59 5.97 14.63
N VAL A 255 -9.42 5.53 15.06
CA VAL A 255 -8.58 6.27 16.00
C VAL A 255 -7.15 6.38 15.49
N THR A 256 -6.46 7.44 15.91
CA THR A 256 -5.01 7.56 15.83
C THR A 256 -4.33 6.67 16.88
N ASP A 257 -3.02 6.43 16.73
CA ASP A 257 -2.22 5.61 17.64
C ASP A 257 -2.10 6.15 19.08
N ASP A 258 -2.33 7.45 19.28
CA ASP A 258 -2.46 8.10 20.58
C ASP A 258 -3.91 8.09 21.14
N GLY A 259 -4.86 7.48 20.42
CA GLY A 259 -6.25 7.30 20.85
C GLY A 259 -7.20 8.45 20.48
N GLY A 260 -6.74 9.45 19.73
CA GLY A 260 -7.62 10.49 19.21
C GLY A 260 -8.61 9.95 18.18
N VAL A 261 -9.87 10.42 18.21
CA VAL A 261 -10.96 9.87 17.40
C VAL A 261 -11.17 10.67 16.12
N CYS A 262 -11.33 9.97 14.99
CA CYS A 262 -11.66 10.57 13.71
C CYS A 262 -13.18 10.75 13.54
N THR A 263 -13.61 11.91 13.05
CA THR A 263 -15.02 12.30 13.03
C THR A 263 -15.45 12.88 11.69
N VAL A 264 -16.75 13.06 11.53
CA VAL A 264 -17.38 13.85 10.46
C VAL A 264 -18.15 15.02 11.07
N LYS A 265 -18.64 15.94 10.24
CA LYS A 265 -19.24 17.20 10.71
C LYS A 265 -20.69 17.03 11.14
N SER A 266 -21.48 16.24 10.42
CA SER A 266 -22.91 16.10 10.69
C SER A 266 -23.57 14.78 10.26
N LEU A 267 -22.92 13.97 9.42
CA LEU A 267 -23.55 12.76 8.87
C LEU A 267 -23.51 11.58 9.86
N LYS A 268 -24.68 11.17 10.36
CA LYS A 268 -24.86 9.97 11.21
C LYS A 268 -25.28 8.77 10.39
N GLY A 269 -24.81 7.58 10.74
CA GLY A 269 -25.14 6.34 9.99
C GLY A 269 -24.69 6.40 8.52
N ALA A 270 -23.72 7.25 8.21
CA ALA A 270 -23.23 7.48 6.87
C ALA A 270 -22.48 6.27 6.33
N VAL A 271 -22.29 6.22 5.02
CA VAL A 271 -21.33 5.32 4.37
C VAL A 271 -20.01 6.07 4.25
N VAL A 272 -18.92 5.47 4.71
CA VAL A 272 -17.56 6.05 4.59
C VAL A 272 -16.78 5.29 3.51
N ARG A 273 -16.15 6.02 2.59
CA ARG A 273 -15.38 5.48 1.46
C ARG A 273 -14.35 6.46 0.94
#